data_AF-A0A847ZW33-F1
#
_entry.id   AF-A0A847ZW33-F1
#
_cell.length_a   1.000
_cell.length_b   1.000
_cell.length_c   1.000
_cell.angle_alpha   90.00
_cell.angle_beta   90.00
_cell.angle_gamma   90.00
#
_symmetry.space_group_name_H-M   'P 1'
#
loop_
_entity.id
_entity.type
_entity.pdbx_description
1 polymer ?
#
loop_
_entity_poly.entity_id
_entity_poly.type
_entity_poly.pdbx_seq_one_letter_code
_entity_poly.pdbx_strand_id
1 'polypeptide(L)' 'LPSATNFVAIDCGRDGPFARAIVDGLLQQGIFIRMPGVAPLNRCIRVSCGRPEELALLADALPRVLATLR' A
#
# COMPACT_ATOMS: atom_id res chain seq x y z
N LEU A 1 6.53 -9.32 -2.95
CA LEU A 1 7.92 -9.80 -2.75
C LEU A 1 7.93 -10.69 -1.51
N PRO A 2 8.74 -11.77 -1.45
CA PRO A 2 8.88 -12.56 -0.22
C PRO A 2 9.30 -11.66 0.94
N SER A 3 8.76 -11.91 2.13
CA SER A 3 9.12 -11.16 3.33
C SER A 3 9.55 -12.11 4.44
N ALA A 4 10.58 -11.69 5.17
CA ALA A 4 11.03 -12.29 6.43
C ALA A 4 10.94 -11.26 7.57
N THR A 5 10.07 -10.26 7.44
CA THR A 5 9.91 -9.15 8.40
C THR A 5 8.45 -9.02 8.83
N ASN A 6 8.16 -8.03 9.69
CA ASN A 6 6.80 -7.68 10.13
C ASN A 6 6.04 -6.78 9.12
N PHE A 7 6.42 -6.78 7.85
CA PHE A 7 5.70 -6.09 6.78
C PHE A 7 5.86 -6.82 5.46
N VAL A 8 5.00 -6.52 4.49
CA VAL A 8 5.13 -6.99 3.11
C VAL A 8 5.35 -5.79 2.19
N ALA A 9 6.34 -5.92 1.30
CA ALA A 9 6.52 -5.02 0.18
C ALA A 9 5.73 -5.55 -1.03
N ILE A 10 4.82 -4.71 -1.53
CA ILE A 10 3.90 -5.02 -2.62
C ILE A 10 4.28 -4.13 -3.80
N ASP A 11 4.66 -4.75 -4.92
CA ASP A 11 4.89 -4.05 -6.17
C ASP A 11 3.53 -3.64 -6.76
N CYS A 12 3.34 -2.34 -7.02
CA CYS A 12 2.08 -1.82 -7.54
C CYS A 12 1.94 -2.01 -9.06
N GLY A 13 2.95 -2.58 -9.73
CA GLY A 13 2.91 -2.92 -11.16
C GLY A 13 2.98 -1.73 -12.11
N ARG A 14 3.28 -0.53 -11.59
CA ARG A 14 3.40 0.73 -12.35
C ARG A 14 4.63 1.51 -11.88
N ASP A 15 4.47 2.77 -11.50
CA ASP A 15 5.54 3.69 -11.15
C ASP A 15 5.40 4.25 -9.73
N GLY A 16 6.39 5.05 -9.32
CA GLY A 16 6.39 5.71 -8.00
C GLY A 16 5.20 6.63 -7.75
N PRO A 17 4.79 7.49 -8.70
CA PRO A 17 3.57 8.29 -8.58
C PRO A 17 2.31 7.47 -8.32
N PHE A 18 2.13 6.34 -9.02
CA PHE A 18 0.99 5.46 -8.77
C PHE A 18 1.03 4.83 -7.38
N ALA A 19 2.19 4.33 -6.94
CA ALA A 19 2.35 3.82 -5.58
C ALA A 19 2.08 4.88 -4.51
N ARG A 20 2.51 6.14 -4.76
CA ARG A 20 2.20 7.29 -3.90
C ARG A 20 0.71 7.57 -3.83
N ALA A 21 0.02 7.58 -4.97
CA ALA A 21 -1.43 7.79 -5.01
C ALA A 21 -2.20 6.72 -4.19
N ILE A 22 -1.73 5.48 -4.17
CA ILE A 22 -2.30 4.42 -3.31
C ILE A 22 -2.08 4.74 -1.82
N VAL A 23 -0.87 5.17 -1.43
CA VAL A 23 -0.57 5.57 -0.04
C VAL A 23 -1.48 6.73 0.39
N ASP A 24 -1.59 7.76 -0.44
CA ASP A 24 -2.37 8.96 -0.13
C ASP A 24 -3.87 8.63 -0.09
N GLY A 25 -4.37 7.79 -1.00
CA GLY A 25 -5.77 7.34 -1.01
C GLY A 25 -6.13 6.46 0.19
N LEU A 26 -5.26 5.55 0.61
CA LEU A 26 -5.47 4.76 1.83
C LEU A 26 -5.43 5.62 3.08
N LEU A 27 -4.56 6.64 3.12
CA LEU A 27 -4.51 7.60 4.22
C LEU A 27 -5.84 8.36 4.37
N GLN A 28 -6.48 8.74 3.26
CA GLN A 28 -7.81 9.35 3.27
C GLN A 28 -8.91 8.41 3.81
N GLN A 29 -8.72 7.10 3.67
CA GLN A 29 -9.60 6.07 4.27
C GLN A 29 -9.23 5.75 5.74
N GLY A 30 -8.30 6.50 6.35
CA GLY A 30 -7.84 6.27 7.72
C GLY A 30 -6.82 5.13 7.87
N ILE A 31 -6.27 4.61 6.76
CA ILE A 31 -5.33 3.50 6.76
C ILE A 31 -3.93 4.02 6.46
N PHE A 32 -3.08 4.02 7.48
CA PHE A 32 -1.71 4.51 7.37
C PHE A 32 -0.75 3.42 6.91
N ILE A 33 -0.20 3.58 5.70
CA ILE A 33 0.88 2.74 5.16
C ILE A 33 2.06 3.62 4.67
N ARG A 34 3.16 3.00 4.25
CA ARG A 34 4.35 3.71 3.74
C ARG A 34 4.77 3.18 2.37
N MET A 35 5.68 3.90 1.71
CA MET A 35 6.37 3.47 0.49
C MET A 35 7.87 3.82 0.56
N PRO A 36 8.76 3.11 -0.15
CA PRO A 36 10.15 3.52 -0.32
C PRO A 36 10.27 4.83 -1.11
N GLY A 37 11.36 5.58 -0.89
CA GLY A 37 11.54 6.92 -1.48
C GLY A 37 12.26 6.98 -2.82
N VAL A 38 12.99 5.93 -3.22
CA VAL A 38 13.90 5.97 -4.39
C VAL A 38 13.63 4.80 -5.34
N ALA A 39 13.81 5.03 -6.64
CA ALA A 39 13.71 4.00 -7.67
C ALA A 39 14.81 2.92 -7.54
N PRO A 40 14.53 1.66 -7.89
CA PRO A 40 13.24 1.17 -8.40
C PRO A 40 12.25 0.83 -7.27
N LEU A 41 12.63 0.93 -6.00
CA LEU A 41 11.82 0.48 -4.87
C LEU A 41 10.57 1.33 -4.63
N ASN A 42 10.58 2.60 -5.03
CA ASN A 42 9.43 3.50 -4.88
C ASN A 42 8.20 3.10 -5.71
N ARG A 43 8.29 2.14 -6.63
CA ARG A 43 7.11 1.53 -7.27
C ARG A 43 6.30 0.62 -6.33
N CYS A 44 6.83 0.33 -5.15
CA CYS A 44 6.20 -0.53 -4.15
C CYS A 44 5.56 0.26 -3.02
N ILE A 45 4.54 -0.33 -2.39
CA ILE A 45 4.06 0.05 -1.06
C ILE A 45 4.52 -0.95 0.00
N ARG A 46 4.50 -0.53 1.27
CA ARG A 46 4.91 -1.31 2.43
C ARG A 46 3.77 -1.36 3.44
N VAL A 47 3.21 -2.56 3.63
CA VAL A 47 2.09 -2.82 4.54
C VAL A 47 2.62 -3.62 5.73
N SER A 48 2.50 -3.09 6.94
CA SER A 48 2.86 -3.80 8.17
C SER A 48 1.88 -4.94 8.46
N CYS A 49 2.34 -6.00 9.13
CA CYS A 49 1.45 -6.99 9.70
C CYS A 49 0.59 -6.33 10.79
N GLY A 50 -0.73 -6.36 10.61
CA GLY A 50 -1.71 -5.85 11.56
C GLY A 50 -2.55 -6.97 12.18
N ARG A 51 -3.43 -6.58 13.10
CA ARG A 51 -4.47 -7.44 13.67
C ARG A 51 -5.53 -7.78 12.61
N PRO A 52 -6.29 -8.88 12.76
CA PRO A 52 -7.31 -9.27 11.79
C PRO A 52 -8.30 -8.15 11.42
N GLU A 53 -8.72 -7.34 12.39
CA GLU A 53 -9.60 -6.21 12.18
C GLU A 53 -8.96 -5.08 11.34
N GLU A 54 -7.66 -4.85 11.49
CA GLU A 54 -6.91 -3.86 10.70
C GLU A 54 -6.73 -4.35 9.25
N LEU A 55 -6.49 -5.65 9.08
CA LEU A 55 -6.40 -6.29 7.77
C LEU A 55 -7.75 -6.30 7.04
N ALA A 56 -8.86 -6.46 7.76
CA ALA A 56 -10.20 -6.36 7.18
C ALA A 56 -10.49 -4.94 6.66
N LEU A 57 -10.14 -3.90 7.43
CA LEU A 57 -10.24 -2.51 6.97
C LEU A 57 -9.41 -2.26 5.70
N LEU A 58 -8.18 -2.79 5.64
CA LEU A 58 -7.34 -2.69 4.45
C LEU A 58 -7.94 -3.43 3.25
N ALA A 59 -8.46 -4.65 3.46
CA ALA A 59 -9.09 -5.45 2.41
C ALA A 59 -10.29 -4.75 1.78
N ASP A 60 -11.06 -4.03 2.59
CA ASP A 60 -12.21 -3.26 2.10
C ASP A 60 -11.79 -1.96 1.40
N ALA A 61 -10.82 -1.23 1.94
CA ALA A 61 -10.44 0.09 1.43
C ALA A 61 -9.56 0.04 0.17
N LEU A 62 -8.63 -0.92 0.08
CA LEU A 62 -7.68 -0.98 -1.03
C LEU A 62 -8.37 -1.06 -2.41
N PRO A 63 -9.39 -1.92 -2.64
CA PRO A 63 -10.11 -1.94 -3.91
C PRO A 63 -10.82 -0.62 -4.23
N ARG A 64 -11.36 0.08 -3.22
CA ARG A 64 -12.01 1.39 -3.40
C ARG A 64 -11.01 2.44 -3.87
N VAL A 65 -9.84 2.51 -3.22
CA VAL A 65 -8.75 3.42 -3.62
C VAL A 65 -8.27 3.10 -5.03
N LEU A 66 -8.04 1.82 -5.35
CA LEU A 66 -7.62 1.43 -6.70
C LEU A 66 -8.65 1.81 -7.77
N ALA A 67 -9.94 1.75 -7.46
CA ALA A 67 -10.99 2.16 -8.39
C ALA A 67 -10.99 3.66 -8.70
N THR A 68 -10.55 4.53 -7.77
CA THR A 68 -10.45 5.99 -8.03
C THR A 68 -9.18 6.37 -8.79
N LEU A 69 -8.22 5.46 -8.93
CA LEU A 69 -6.93 5.67 -9.60
C LEU A 69 -6.86 5.01 -10.99
N ARG A 70 -7.99 4.45 -11.45
CA ARG A 70 -8.14 3.80 -12.76
C ARG A 70 -8.31 4.83 -13.87
#